data_AF-A0A445KLN2-F1
#
_entry.id   AF-A0A445KLN2-F1
#
_cell.length_a   1.000
_cell.length_b   1.000
_cell.length_c   1.000
_cell.angle_alpha   90.00
_cell.angle_beta   90.00
_cell.angle_gamma   90.00
#
_symmetry.space_group_name_H-M   'P 1'
#
loop_
_entity.id
_entity.type
_entity.pdbx_description
1 polymer ?
#
loop_
_entity_poly.entity_id
_entity_poly.type
_entity_poly.pdbx_seq_one_letter_code
_entity_poly.pdbx_strand_id
1 'polypeptide(L)'
;MNCLSLFTFLYAICAHSITSTTYPSILDMKTGECSLRSISIGDGVLVPPWREVYEERRIFDITHRYVPEMLVWDSTEGLGHHFLWLEKSMKNGSRANNSNMKVGVHTDTHVDALGHIYNNYYDVDFVVDSLDLTLLNGNIPLLSLQLLLFMPTTYTLLVLFIGLTLLVDVPRDKNITTEVTKSLNIPRGVSHVLFRTLNTDRPLMFKKEFDTS
;
A
#
# COMPACT_ATOMS: atom_id res chain seq x y z
N MET A 1 51.42 -40.27 -21.89
CA MET A 1 52.16 -39.14 -21.28
C MET A 1 51.71 -37.87 -22.01
N ASN A 2 50.52 -37.36 -21.67
CA ASN A 2 50.29 -36.29 -20.69
C ASN A 2 50.65 -34.93 -21.32
N CYS A 3 49.83 -33.88 -21.36
CA CYS A 3 48.65 -33.53 -20.60
C CYS A 3 47.78 -32.54 -21.39
N LEU A 4 46.46 -32.65 -21.20
CA LEU A 4 45.46 -31.64 -21.53
C LEU A 4 45.81 -30.30 -20.88
N SER A 5 45.75 -29.20 -21.64
CA SER A 5 45.64 -27.86 -21.06
C SER A 5 44.21 -27.35 -21.27
N LEU A 6 43.41 -27.50 -20.21
CA LEU A 6 42.12 -26.86 -20.03
C LEU A 6 42.33 -25.34 -19.99
N PHE A 7 41.78 -24.61 -20.96
CA PHE A 7 41.47 -23.19 -20.76
C PHE A 7 40.15 -23.11 -19.97
N THR A 8 40.24 -23.10 -18.64
CA THR A 8 39.10 -22.72 -17.80
C THR A 8 38.92 -21.21 -17.90
N PHE A 9 37.97 -20.77 -18.73
CA PHE A 9 37.38 -19.44 -18.64
C PHE A 9 36.66 -19.36 -17.29
N LEU A 10 37.33 -18.82 -16.28
CA LEU A 10 36.71 -18.44 -15.02
C LEU A 10 35.87 -17.19 -15.29
N TYR A 11 34.62 -17.40 -15.73
CA TYR A 11 33.62 -16.36 -15.75
C TYR A 11 33.18 -16.14 -14.29
N ALA A 12 33.90 -15.27 -13.59
CA ALA A 12 33.46 -14.79 -12.29
C ALA A 12 32.19 -13.94 -12.52
N ILE A 13 31.03 -14.59 -12.46
CA ILE A 13 29.76 -13.89 -12.26
C ILE A 13 29.84 -13.33 -10.84
N CYS A 14 30.39 -12.13 -10.70
CA CYS A 14 30.05 -11.30 -9.55
C CYS A 14 28.54 -11.08 -9.62
N ALA A 15 27.80 -11.85 -8.83
CA ALA A 15 26.44 -11.53 -8.45
C ALA A 15 26.51 -10.19 -7.70
N HIS A 16 26.53 -9.10 -8.45
CA HIS A 16 26.18 -7.80 -7.90
C HIS A 16 24.69 -7.90 -7.61
N SER A 17 24.37 -8.13 -6.33
CA SER A 17 23.09 -7.72 -5.80
C SER A 17 23.00 -6.22 -6.06
N ILE A 18 22.27 -5.85 -7.12
CA ILE A 18 21.89 -4.46 -7.36
C ILE A 18 20.96 -4.12 -6.20
N THR A 19 21.55 -3.66 -5.11
CA THR A 19 20.82 -2.96 -4.06
C THR A 19 20.40 -1.66 -4.69
N SER A 20 19.22 -1.67 -5.30
CA SER A 20 18.58 -0.48 -5.84
C SER A 20 18.45 0.49 -4.66
N THR A 21 19.25 1.55 -4.67
CA THR A 21 19.38 2.54 -3.59
C THR A 21 18.14 3.44 -3.45
N THR A 22 16.99 2.99 -3.94
CA THR A 22 15.76 3.78 -4.07
C THR A 22 14.80 3.65 -2.91
N TYR A 23 14.87 2.57 -2.15
CA TYR A 23 13.98 2.35 -1.02
C TYR A 23 14.81 2.21 0.25
N PRO A 24 14.57 3.02 1.30
CA PRO A 24 15.15 2.72 2.60
C PRO A 24 14.70 1.34 3.07
N SER A 25 15.65 0.50 3.45
CA SER A 25 15.41 -0.79 4.07
C SER A 25 14.70 -0.58 5.42
N ILE A 26 13.63 -1.34 5.68
CA ILE A 26 13.11 -1.47 7.06
C ILE A 26 14.08 -2.36 7.84
N LEU A 27 14.40 -1.94 9.06
CA LEU A 27 15.07 -2.79 10.03
C LEU A 27 14.08 -3.87 10.48
N ASP A 28 14.49 -5.13 10.39
CA ASP A 28 13.70 -6.36 10.62
C ASP A 28 12.72 -6.26 11.81
N MET A 29 11.42 -6.30 11.52
CA MET A 29 10.33 -6.24 12.51
C MET A 29 10.04 -7.64 13.04
N LYS A 30 10.95 -8.19 13.85
CA LYS A 30 10.77 -9.49 14.52
C LYS A 30 10.40 -9.44 15.99
N THR A 31 10.21 -8.26 16.58
CA THR A 31 9.83 -8.13 17.99
C THR A 31 8.66 -7.17 18.16
N GLY A 32 7.53 -7.71 18.62
CA GLY A 32 6.26 -7.02 18.83
C GLY A 32 6.27 -6.02 19.99
N GLU A 33 7.15 -5.02 19.95
CA GLU A 33 7.13 -3.90 20.88
C GLU A 33 7.18 -2.57 20.13
N CYS A 34 6.02 -1.89 20.09
CA CYS A 34 5.87 -0.51 19.64
C CYS A 34 6.43 0.45 20.70
N SER A 35 7.76 0.59 20.77
CA SER A 35 8.38 1.76 21.40
C SER A 35 9.81 1.92 20.90
N LEU A 36 10.00 2.75 19.87
CA LEU A 36 11.31 3.26 19.53
C LEU A 36 11.27 4.79 19.62
N ARG A 37 11.66 5.29 20.80
CA ARG A 37 12.11 6.66 20.98
C ARG A 37 13.31 6.88 20.07
N SER A 38 13.35 8.00 19.36
CA SER A 38 14.53 8.42 18.60
C SER A 38 15.77 8.39 19.49
N ILE A 39 16.67 7.44 19.25
CA ILE A 39 18.01 7.44 19.83
C ILE A 39 18.94 7.88 18.72
N SER A 40 19.53 9.06 18.89
CA SER A 40 20.73 9.45 18.16
C SER A 40 21.84 8.47 18.54
N ILE A 41 21.96 7.35 17.80
CA ILE A 41 23.15 6.52 17.85
C ILE A 41 24.25 7.35 17.19
N GLY A 42 25.36 7.56 17.88
CA GLY A 42 26.38 8.58 17.67
C GLY A 42 27.19 8.52 16.36
N ASP A 43 26.57 8.17 15.23
CA ASP A 43 27.20 8.05 13.91
C ASP A 43 26.42 8.82 12.81
N GLY A 44 25.52 9.73 13.20
CA GLY A 44 24.82 10.61 12.24
C GLY A 44 23.79 9.92 11.34
N VAL A 45 23.42 8.67 11.63
CA VAL A 45 22.39 7.94 10.89
C VAL A 45 21.01 8.52 11.22
N LEU A 46 20.44 9.25 10.27
CA LEU A 46 19.07 9.77 10.35
C LEU A 46 18.08 8.62 10.08
N VAL A 47 17.39 8.16 11.12
CA VAL A 47 16.28 7.20 11.01
C VAL A 47 14.97 7.97 11.07
N PRO A 48 14.07 7.83 10.07
CA PRO A 48 12.78 8.50 10.11
C PRO A 48 11.94 7.95 11.29
N PRO A 49 11.36 8.82 12.14
CA PRO A 49 10.47 8.36 13.19
C PRO A 49 9.16 7.86 12.56
N TRP A 50 8.82 6.60 12.79
CA TRP A 50 7.49 6.09 12.47
C TRP A 50 6.54 6.45 13.61
N ARG A 51 5.51 7.25 13.33
CA ARG A 51 4.58 7.77 14.34
C ARG A 51 3.15 7.39 13.98
N GLU A 52 2.60 6.44 14.72
CA GLU A 52 1.17 6.09 14.68
C GLU A 52 0.31 6.96 15.60
N VAL A 53 0.91 7.62 16.61
CA VAL A 53 0.15 8.38 17.63
C VAL A 53 0.25 9.89 17.40
N TYR A 54 -0.90 10.55 17.18
CA TYR A 54 -1.05 11.99 17.04
C TYR A 54 -2.06 12.48 18.09
N GLU A 55 -1.64 13.38 18.99
CA GLU A 55 -2.55 14.02 19.97
C GLU A 55 -3.43 13.00 20.74
N GLU A 56 -2.79 11.94 21.27
CA GLU A 56 -3.42 10.81 21.97
C GLU A 56 -4.31 9.89 21.12
N ARG A 57 -4.49 10.18 19.83
CA ARG A 57 -5.20 9.33 18.86
C ARG A 57 -4.22 8.51 18.04
N ARG A 58 -4.58 7.26 17.76
CA ARG A 58 -3.80 6.39 16.88
C ARG A 58 -4.34 6.45 15.46
N ILE A 59 -3.47 6.76 14.51
CA ILE A 59 -3.67 6.57 13.09
C ILE A 59 -3.13 5.19 12.74
N PHE A 60 -4.01 4.33 12.24
CA PHE A 60 -3.64 3.02 11.73
C PHE A 60 -3.47 3.12 10.21
N ASP A 61 -2.27 2.82 9.73
CA ASP A 61 -2.04 2.62 8.30
C ASP A 61 -2.60 1.25 7.91
N ILE A 62 -3.49 1.24 6.93
CA ILE A 62 -4.11 0.03 6.37
C ILE A 62 -3.68 -0.23 4.92
N THR A 63 -2.68 0.53 4.43
CA THR A 63 -2.09 0.34 3.10
C THR A 63 -0.92 -0.62 3.19
N HIS A 64 -0.74 -1.50 2.19
CA HIS A 64 0.50 -2.26 2.14
C HIS A 64 1.59 -1.44 1.46
N ARG A 65 2.81 -1.68 1.92
CA ARG A 65 4.00 -1.10 1.32
C ARG A 65 4.26 -1.76 -0.03
N TYR A 66 4.51 -0.94 -1.05
CA TYR A 66 5.04 -1.43 -2.32
C TYR A 66 6.42 -2.07 -2.12
N VAL A 67 6.52 -3.36 -2.44
CA VAL A 67 7.77 -4.12 -2.45
C VAL A 67 7.87 -4.91 -3.77
N PRO A 68 9.09 -5.16 -4.28
CA PRO A 68 9.27 -5.91 -5.53
C PRO A 68 8.56 -7.27 -5.54
N GLU A 69 8.47 -7.91 -4.38
CA GLU A 69 7.90 -9.23 -4.21
C GLU A 69 6.38 -9.22 -4.03
N MET A 70 5.72 -8.07 -3.99
CA MET A 70 4.29 -8.03 -3.70
C MET A 70 3.47 -8.64 -4.84
N LEU A 71 2.32 -9.16 -4.46
CA LEU A 71 1.36 -9.78 -5.37
C LEU A 71 0.91 -8.81 -6.46
N VAL A 72 0.96 -9.29 -7.71
CA VAL A 72 0.37 -8.63 -8.88
C VAL A 72 -0.53 -9.63 -9.58
N TRP A 73 -1.68 -9.17 -10.06
CA TRP A 73 -2.62 -10.01 -10.80
C TRP A 73 -1.92 -10.69 -11.99
N ASP A 74 -2.16 -12.00 -12.14
CA ASP A 74 -1.62 -12.83 -13.24
C ASP A 74 -0.07 -12.85 -13.34
N SER A 75 0.63 -12.62 -12.23
CA SER A 75 2.09 -12.69 -12.13
C SER A 75 2.51 -13.69 -11.07
N THR A 76 3.52 -14.51 -11.40
CA THR A 76 4.24 -15.35 -10.42
C THR A 76 5.49 -14.66 -9.87
N GLU A 77 5.93 -13.58 -10.51
CA GLU A 77 7.18 -12.88 -10.16
C GLU A 77 6.94 -11.72 -9.17
N GLY A 78 5.69 -11.31 -8.99
CA GLY A 78 5.30 -10.12 -8.23
C GLY A 78 5.43 -8.84 -9.07
N LEU A 79 5.68 -7.71 -8.39
CA LEU A 79 5.81 -6.38 -9.00
C LEU A 79 7.17 -6.13 -9.69
N GLY A 80 8.21 -6.82 -9.26
CA GLY A 80 9.57 -6.72 -9.80
C GLY A 80 10.37 -5.52 -9.29
N HIS A 81 11.70 -5.56 -9.39
CA HIS A 81 12.59 -4.52 -8.82
C HIS A 81 12.60 -3.19 -9.56
N HIS A 82 12.05 -3.14 -10.77
CA HIS A 82 12.08 -1.95 -11.64
C HIS A 82 10.84 -1.06 -11.50
N PHE A 83 9.96 -1.34 -10.53
CA PHE A 83 8.75 -0.55 -10.32
C PHE A 83 9.04 0.86 -9.78
N LEU A 84 10.17 1.07 -9.09
CA LEU A 84 10.62 2.35 -8.57
C LEU A 84 12.13 2.50 -8.78
N TRP A 85 12.55 3.61 -9.37
CA TRP A 85 13.97 3.91 -9.61
C TRP A 85 14.27 5.40 -9.44
N LEU A 86 15.52 5.72 -9.08
CA LEU A 86 15.96 7.09 -8.87
C LEU A 86 16.44 7.63 -10.22
N GLU A 87 15.68 8.54 -10.79
CA GLU A 87 16.01 9.17 -12.07
C GLU A 87 17.09 10.24 -11.90
N LYS A 88 17.01 11.05 -10.83
CA LYS A 88 17.97 12.12 -10.53
C LYS A 88 18.38 12.07 -9.07
N SER A 89 19.65 12.34 -8.79
CA SER A 89 20.18 12.32 -7.43
C SER A 89 20.92 13.60 -7.09
N MET A 90 20.71 14.10 -5.87
CA MET A 90 21.50 15.19 -5.29
C MET A 90 22.98 14.82 -5.16
N LYS A 91 23.29 13.53 -4.96
CA LYS A 91 24.68 13.04 -4.99
C LYS A 91 25.35 13.26 -6.34
N ASN A 92 24.56 13.31 -7.41
CA ASN A 92 25.02 13.54 -8.78
C ASN A 92 24.80 15.00 -9.22
N GLY A 93 24.73 15.94 -8.27
CA GLY A 93 24.61 17.38 -8.56
C GLY A 93 23.19 17.86 -8.90
N SER A 94 22.16 17.02 -8.78
CA SER A 94 20.78 17.47 -8.95
C SER A 94 20.30 18.32 -7.76
N ARG A 95 19.34 19.22 -7.98
CA ARG A 95 18.77 20.04 -6.89
C ARG A 95 17.88 19.27 -5.91
N ALA A 96 17.39 18.09 -6.32
CA ALA A 96 16.56 17.20 -5.54
C ALA A 96 16.80 15.75 -5.99
N ASN A 97 16.43 14.80 -5.13
CA ASN A 97 16.31 13.40 -5.52
C ASN A 97 14.96 13.22 -6.23
N ASN A 98 14.97 12.83 -7.51
CA ASN A 98 13.76 12.58 -8.29
C ASN A 98 13.65 11.08 -8.56
N SER A 99 12.52 10.49 -8.20
CA SER A 99 12.24 9.07 -8.43
C SER A 99 11.10 8.92 -9.42
N ASN A 100 11.21 7.93 -10.30
CA ASN A 100 10.14 7.52 -11.20
C ASN A 100 9.58 6.18 -10.72
N MET A 101 8.27 6.01 -10.92
CA MET A 101 7.52 4.83 -10.52
C MET A 101 6.66 4.34 -11.70
N LYS A 102 6.56 3.02 -11.86
CA LYS A 102 5.65 2.36 -12.80
C LYS A 102 4.97 1.19 -12.11
N VAL A 103 3.66 1.27 -11.96
CA VAL A 103 2.81 0.24 -11.34
C VAL A 103 1.52 0.08 -12.13
N GLY A 104 0.94 -1.11 -12.11
CA GLY A 104 -0.43 -1.32 -12.60
C GLY A 104 -1.44 -0.74 -11.60
N VAL A 105 -2.58 -0.24 -12.08
CA VAL A 105 -3.57 0.43 -11.23
C VAL A 105 -4.24 -0.52 -10.22
N HIS A 106 -4.31 -1.82 -10.53
CA HIS A 106 -4.76 -2.88 -9.61
C HIS A 106 -3.59 -3.53 -8.87
N THR A 107 -2.68 -2.71 -8.33
CA THR A 107 -1.58 -3.19 -7.49
C THR A 107 -1.81 -2.77 -6.05
N ASP A 108 -2.00 -3.76 -5.18
CA ASP A 108 -2.19 -3.60 -3.74
C ASP A 108 -3.43 -2.80 -3.32
N THR A 109 -3.31 -1.83 -2.41
CA THR A 109 -4.43 -1.09 -1.84
C THR A 109 -4.88 -0.04 -2.85
N HIS A 110 -6.00 -0.30 -3.53
CA HIS A 110 -6.52 0.54 -4.61
C HIS A 110 -8.05 0.65 -4.56
N VAL A 111 -8.60 1.47 -5.44
CA VAL A 111 -10.04 1.65 -5.64
C VAL A 111 -10.37 1.33 -7.10
N ASP A 112 -11.42 0.54 -7.30
CA ASP A 112 -11.91 0.20 -8.63
C ASP A 112 -13.02 1.15 -9.09
N ALA A 113 -12.97 1.55 -10.35
CA ALA A 113 -14.06 2.24 -11.03
C ALA A 113 -14.97 1.23 -11.75
N LEU A 114 -16.24 1.57 -11.97
CA LEU A 114 -17.22 0.66 -12.56
C LEU A 114 -16.84 0.19 -13.97
N GLY A 115 -16.20 1.07 -14.75
CA GLY A 115 -15.65 0.76 -16.07
C GLY A 115 -14.51 -0.28 -16.06
N HIS A 116 -13.94 -0.63 -14.89
CA HIS A 116 -12.95 -1.70 -14.78
C HIS A 116 -13.50 -3.06 -15.25
N ILE A 117 -14.75 -3.36 -14.90
CA ILE A 117 -15.38 -4.67 -15.16
C ILE A 117 -16.34 -4.62 -16.35
N TYR A 118 -17.03 -3.50 -16.54
CA TYR A 118 -18.13 -3.40 -17.49
C TYR A 118 -17.83 -2.41 -18.63
N ASN A 119 -17.70 -2.95 -19.85
CA ASN A 119 -17.32 -2.15 -21.03
C ASN A 119 -18.30 -1.03 -21.33
N ASN A 120 -19.61 -1.27 -21.22
CA ASN A 120 -20.62 -0.26 -21.49
C ASN A 120 -20.51 0.96 -20.55
N TYR A 121 -19.99 0.78 -19.35
CA TYR A 121 -19.71 1.88 -18.40
C TYR A 121 -18.38 2.56 -18.73
N TYR A 122 -17.38 1.81 -19.20
CA TYR A 122 -16.13 2.38 -19.70
C TYR A 122 -16.38 3.30 -20.91
N ASP A 123 -17.23 2.88 -21.85
CA ASP A 123 -17.57 3.64 -23.06
C ASP A 123 -18.27 4.98 -22.77
N VAL A 124 -18.83 5.14 -21.58
CA VAL A 124 -19.49 6.37 -21.11
C VAL A 124 -18.75 7.04 -19.94
N ASP A 125 -17.42 6.83 -19.85
CA ASP A 125 -16.50 7.50 -18.93
C ASP A 125 -16.78 7.27 -17.42
N PHE A 126 -17.33 6.10 -17.03
CA PHE A 126 -17.36 5.67 -15.62
C PHE A 126 -15.98 5.14 -15.19
N VAL A 127 -15.00 6.04 -15.22
CA VAL A 127 -13.60 5.85 -14.82
C VAL A 127 -13.32 6.48 -13.45
N VAL A 128 -12.08 6.40 -12.96
CA VAL A 128 -11.72 6.93 -11.63
C VAL A 128 -12.02 8.42 -11.47
N ASP A 129 -11.89 9.21 -12.53
CA ASP A 129 -12.11 10.65 -12.53
C ASP A 129 -13.59 11.05 -12.38
N SER A 130 -14.52 10.14 -12.64
CA SER A 130 -15.96 10.37 -12.48
C SER A 130 -16.55 9.79 -11.19
N LEU A 131 -15.70 9.23 -10.31
CA LEU A 131 -16.15 8.71 -9.02
C LEU A 131 -16.71 9.82 -8.12
N ASP A 132 -17.88 9.54 -7.56
CA ASP A 132 -18.51 10.43 -6.59
C ASP A 132 -17.72 10.44 -5.27
N LEU A 133 -17.03 11.55 -5.00
CA LEU A 133 -16.27 11.73 -3.76
C LEU A 133 -17.15 11.70 -2.52
N THR A 134 -18.45 12.02 -2.63
CA THR A 134 -19.37 11.89 -1.48
C THR A 134 -19.63 10.43 -1.14
N LEU A 135 -19.56 9.54 -2.12
CA LEU A 135 -19.61 8.11 -1.89
C LEU A 135 -18.30 7.59 -1.29
N LEU A 136 -17.13 8.10 -1.70
CA LEU A 136 -15.84 7.67 -1.14
C LEU A 136 -15.60 8.21 0.28
N ASN A 137 -16.04 9.43 0.56
CA ASN A 137 -15.92 10.07 1.88
C ASN A 137 -17.09 9.68 2.80
N GLY A 138 -18.19 9.19 2.24
CA GLY A 138 -19.42 8.97 2.99
C GLY A 138 -20.08 10.27 3.43
N ASN A 139 -21.29 10.12 3.95
CA ASN A 139 -22.02 11.24 4.52
C ASN A 139 -21.39 11.61 5.88
N ILE A 140 -20.48 12.57 5.87
CA ILE A 140 -19.98 13.20 7.09
C ILE A 140 -21.17 14.00 7.66
N PRO A 141 -21.74 13.64 8.82
CA PRO A 141 -22.83 14.42 9.40
C PRO A 141 -22.34 15.85 9.67
N LEU A 142 -23.20 16.84 9.42
CA LEU A 142 -22.91 18.28 9.52
C LEU A 142 -22.19 18.71 10.82
N LEU A 143 -22.42 18.01 11.93
CA LEU A 143 -21.73 18.26 13.21
C LEU A 143 -20.20 18.07 13.13
N SER A 144 -19.72 17.15 12.30
CA SER A 144 -18.29 16.92 12.06
C SER A 144 -17.68 17.96 11.11
N LEU A 145 -18.49 18.55 10.24
CA LEU A 145 -18.07 19.63 9.33
C LEU A 145 -17.79 20.93 10.08
N GLN A 146 -18.52 21.16 11.19
CA GLN A 146 -18.31 22.31 12.07
C GLN A 146 -16.87 22.36 12.63
N LEU A 147 -16.23 21.21 12.85
CA LEU A 147 -14.86 21.13 13.39
C LEU A 147 -13.79 21.48 12.33
N LEU A 148 -14.05 21.19 11.05
CA LEU A 148 -13.16 21.52 9.93
C LEU A 148 -13.20 23.01 9.55
N LEU A 149 -14.34 23.68 9.79
CA LEU A 149 -14.55 25.10 9.45
C LEU A 149 -13.96 26.09 10.47
N PHE A 150 -13.37 25.62 11.58
CA PHE A 150 -12.67 26.46 12.56
C PHE A 150 -11.18 26.65 12.26
N MET A 151 -10.71 26.28 11.07
CA MET A 151 -9.37 26.67 10.60
C MET A 151 -9.45 28.06 9.93
N PRO A 152 -8.53 29.00 10.24
CA PRO A 152 -8.55 30.34 9.67
C PRO A 152 -8.56 30.29 8.14
N THR A 153 -9.37 31.18 7.57
CA THR A 153 -9.95 31.23 6.22
C THR A 153 -8.96 31.37 5.05
N THR A 154 -7.70 30.97 5.19
CA THR A 154 -6.65 31.13 4.17
C THR A 154 -6.23 29.82 3.50
N TYR A 155 -6.75 28.68 3.92
CA TYR A 155 -6.40 27.39 3.33
C TYR A 155 -7.61 26.79 2.61
N THR A 156 -7.50 26.69 1.29
CA THR A 156 -8.36 25.88 0.44
C THR A 156 -8.64 24.52 1.10
N LEU A 157 -9.92 24.15 1.14
CA LEU A 157 -10.39 22.85 1.59
C LEU A 157 -9.67 21.76 0.79
N LEU A 158 -8.58 21.21 1.35
CA LEU A 158 -7.98 19.99 0.86
C LEU A 158 -9.04 18.92 1.08
N VAL A 159 -9.63 18.40 -0.01
CA VAL A 159 -10.60 17.30 0.04
C VAL A 159 -9.83 16.08 0.52
N LEU A 160 -9.77 15.91 1.84
CA LEU A 160 -9.24 14.71 2.46
C LEU A 160 -10.35 13.66 2.36
N PHE A 161 -10.03 12.47 1.86
CA PHE A 161 -10.96 11.36 1.89
C PHE A 161 -11.23 10.96 3.35
N ILE A 162 -12.36 11.41 3.92
CA ILE A 162 -12.69 11.22 5.32
C ILE A 162 -14.07 10.59 5.40
N GLY A 163 -14.17 9.35 5.89
CA GLY A 163 -15.45 8.67 6.07
C GLY A 163 -15.51 7.78 7.31
N LEU A 164 -16.73 7.58 7.81
CA LEU A 164 -16.99 6.63 8.89
C LEU A 164 -17.12 5.23 8.28
N THR A 165 -16.22 4.33 8.69
CA THR A 165 -16.19 2.94 8.21
C THR A 165 -16.46 1.97 9.36
N LEU A 166 -17.32 0.98 9.12
CA LEU A 166 -17.56 -0.12 10.03
C LEU A 166 -16.60 -1.27 9.70
N LEU A 167 -15.70 -1.62 10.63
CA LEU A 167 -14.89 -2.84 10.52
C LEU A 167 -15.71 -4.04 11.00
N VAL A 168 -15.83 -5.07 10.16
CA VAL A 168 -16.61 -6.28 10.45
C VAL A 168 -15.75 -7.52 10.24
N ASP A 169 -15.78 -8.42 11.23
CA ASP A 169 -15.18 -9.74 11.10
C ASP A 169 -16.07 -10.68 10.29
N VAL A 170 -15.53 -11.15 9.16
CA VAL A 170 -16.16 -12.24 8.41
C VAL A 170 -15.84 -13.55 9.11
N PRO A 171 -16.84 -14.44 9.33
CA PRO A 171 -16.61 -15.78 9.83
C PRO A 171 -15.52 -16.49 9.03
N ARG A 172 -14.58 -17.14 9.73
CA ARG A 172 -13.49 -17.86 9.08
C ARG A 172 -14.02 -19.04 8.26
N ASP A 173 -13.29 -19.37 7.20
CA ASP A 173 -13.60 -20.47 6.26
C ASP A 173 -14.98 -20.37 5.60
N LYS A 174 -15.51 -19.15 5.43
CA LYS A 174 -16.76 -18.87 4.71
C LYS A 174 -16.58 -17.81 3.65
N ASN A 175 -17.20 -18.05 2.50
CA ASN A 175 -17.37 -17.02 1.47
C ASN A 175 -18.39 -15.97 1.90
N ILE A 176 -18.21 -14.74 1.45
CA ILE A 176 -19.14 -13.64 1.72
C ILE A 176 -20.38 -13.83 0.85
N THR A 177 -21.39 -14.49 1.40
CA THR A 177 -22.69 -14.71 0.75
C THR A 177 -23.77 -13.85 1.41
N THR A 178 -24.95 -13.79 0.79
CA THR A 178 -26.12 -13.11 1.35
C THR A 178 -26.47 -13.58 2.77
N GLU A 179 -26.31 -14.87 3.08
CA GLU A 179 -26.55 -15.41 4.43
C GLU A 179 -25.54 -14.89 5.44
N VAL A 180 -24.25 -14.88 5.06
CA VAL A 180 -23.18 -14.32 5.89
C VAL A 180 -23.43 -12.83 6.11
N THR A 181 -23.65 -12.05 5.05
CA THR A 181 -23.90 -10.60 5.17
C THR A 181 -25.11 -10.28 6.06
N LYS A 182 -26.19 -11.10 6.01
CA LYS A 182 -27.33 -10.98 6.93
C LYS A 182 -26.92 -11.28 8.38
N SER A 183 -26.13 -12.32 8.60
CA SER A 183 -25.66 -12.71 9.95
C SER A 183 -24.75 -11.69 10.61
N LEU A 184 -24.07 -10.84 9.81
CA LEU A 184 -23.21 -9.76 10.30
C LEU A 184 -24.00 -8.62 10.96
N ASN A 185 -25.33 -8.58 10.80
CA ASN A 185 -26.22 -7.59 11.41
C ASN A 185 -25.76 -6.14 11.22
N ILE A 186 -25.30 -5.80 10.01
CA ILE A 186 -24.80 -4.45 9.67
C ILE A 186 -25.94 -3.43 9.88
N PRO A 187 -25.73 -2.39 10.71
CA PRO A 187 -26.76 -1.38 10.97
C PRO A 187 -27.21 -0.65 9.70
N ARG A 188 -28.49 -0.30 9.64
CA ARG A 188 -29.01 0.56 8.57
C ARG A 188 -28.34 1.93 8.62
N GLY A 189 -27.96 2.45 7.45
CA GLY A 189 -27.28 3.75 7.32
C GLY A 189 -25.75 3.68 7.29
N VAL A 190 -25.15 2.50 7.47
CA VAL A 190 -23.71 2.31 7.23
C VAL A 190 -23.44 2.35 5.72
N SER A 191 -22.58 3.27 5.28
CA SER A 191 -22.17 3.44 3.88
C SER A 191 -20.88 2.69 3.54
N HIS A 192 -19.98 2.54 4.51
CA HIS A 192 -18.67 1.94 4.32
C HIS A 192 -18.46 0.79 5.29
N VAL A 193 -18.11 -0.37 4.74
CA VAL A 193 -17.83 -1.57 5.53
C VAL A 193 -16.48 -2.12 5.10
N LEU A 194 -15.57 -2.28 6.06
CA LEU A 194 -14.31 -2.98 5.86
C LEU A 194 -14.47 -4.42 6.37
N PHE A 195 -14.35 -5.39 5.47
CA PHE A 195 -14.42 -6.80 5.83
C PHE A 195 -13.04 -7.32 6.22
N ARG A 196 -12.88 -7.71 7.49
CA ARG A 196 -11.70 -8.46 7.95
C ARG A 196 -11.92 -9.93 7.67
N THR A 197 -11.19 -10.46 6.70
CA THR A 197 -11.29 -11.84 6.23
C THR A 197 -10.13 -12.70 6.72
N LEU A 198 -10.17 -13.99 6.38
CA LEU A 198 -9.09 -14.95 6.64
C LEU A 198 -7.80 -14.62 5.83
N ASN A 199 -7.84 -13.68 4.88
CA ASN A 199 -6.68 -13.32 4.05
C ASN A 199 -5.52 -12.75 4.88
N THR A 200 -5.84 -12.03 5.96
CA THR A 200 -4.85 -11.53 6.93
C THR A 200 -4.20 -12.67 7.69
N ASP A 201 -4.97 -13.70 8.07
CA ASP A 201 -4.47 -14.88 8.80
C ASP A 201 -3.63 -15.80 7.88
N ARG A 202 -3.85 -15.73 6.56
CA ARG A 202 -3.14 -16.50 5.50
C ARG A 202 -1.94 -15.77 4.87
N PRO A 203 -1.41 -14.74 5.54
CA PRO A 203 -0.62 -13.64 4.97
C PRO A 203 -0.64 -13.49 3.44
N LEU A 204 -1.82 -13.44 2.79
CA LEU A 204 -1.89 -13.50 1.32
C LEU A 204 -1.19 -12.33 0.64
N MET A 205 -1.27 -11.14 1.25
CA MET A 205 -0.65 -9.92 0.70
C MET A 205 0.88 -9.91 0.83
N PHE A 206 1.48 -10.89 1.52
CA PHE A 206 2.92 -11.10 1.59
C PHE A 206 3.42 -12.22 0.66
N LYS A 207 2.52 -12.81 -0.15
CA LYS A 207 2.87 -13.76 -1.20
C LYS A 207 3.10 -13.03 -2.51
N LYS A 208 3.87 -13.63 -3.41
CA LYS A 208 4.12 -13.10 -4.76
C LYS A 208 3.00 -13.41 -5.75
N GLU A 209 2.34 -14.55 -5.52
CA GLU A 209 1.42 -15.16 -6.48
C GLU A 209 -0.02 -15.11 -5.96
N PHE A 210 -0.96 -15.04 -6.90
CA PHE A 210 -2.38 -15.10 -6.60
C PHE A 210 -2.78 -16.45 -6.00
N ASP A 211 -3.57 -16.41 -4.93
CA ASP A 211 -4.06 -17.58 -4.22
C ASP A 211 -5.53 -17.83 -4.59
N THR A 212 -5.82 -18.98 -5.22
CA THR A 212 -7.16 -19.36 -5.68
C THR A 212 -7.92 -20.27 -4.70
N SER A 213 -7.40 -20.47 -3.49
CA SER A 213 -7.92 -21.44 -2.49
C SER A 213 -9.16 -20.98 -1.72
#